data_AF-A0A6B2L8J3-F1
#
_entry.id   AF-A0A6B2L8J3-F1
#
_cell.length_a   1.000
_cell.length_b   1.000
_cell.length_c   1.000
_cell.angle_alpha   90.00
_cell.angle_beta   90.00
_cell.angle_gamma   90.00
#
_symmetry.space_group_name_H-M   'P 1'
#
loop_
_entity.id
_entity.type
_entity.pdbx_description
1 polymer ?
#
loop_
_entity_poly.entity_id
_entity_poly.type
_entity_poly.pdbx_seq_one_letter_code
_entity_poly.pdbx_strand_id
1 'polypeptide(L)'
;MMKSLSNVSWDVCQGMIEVIHWYLFSSYTFFGPSMNIPGIRISSTLRTNILGMQAKFLKIGGDPKSPSRPPLKMNEKISMNNNNLFGLQQRVVCAESLLFLMDALYKLKPSLQKLLPKQNNHQLNQFYQSSVETLTELREIIYKELCHRLVPADTLVTKVQNVDWNTNDIPMTHSPYIDLISASLEGFKNRFQNLQKSTNPPLSKDTIQTIWSMMISHIFDCLLEGYATPQCTAEGRAMMGIDYRNLIDKINQLLPNTFTTANLVKNETNHGLIVFPKRLEEYIKGYYEQEADLEGWLKKHLNDYTNKQLKALVESGSWNLNIKR
;
A
#
# COMPACT_ATOMS: atom_id res chain seq x y z
N MET A 1 34.42 -10.58 33.81
CA MET A 1 33.20 -11.40 33.59
C MET A 1 31.99 -10.59 34.04
N MET A 2 31.14 -10.13 33.11
CA MET A 2 29.85 -9.54 33.49
C MET A 2 28.98 -10.66 34.08
N LYS A 3 28.54 -10.50 35.33
CA LYS A 3 27.50 -11.36 35.92
C LYS A 3 26.26 -11.22 35.03
N SER A 4 25.88 -12.28 34.32
CA SER A 4 24.61 -12.32 33.59
C SER A 4 23.47 -12.17 34.60
N LEU A 5 22.52 -11.28 34.33
CA LEU A 5 21.27 -11.18 35.08
C LEU A 5 20.61 -12.58 35.16
N SER A 6 20.24 -13.01 36.35
CA SER A 6 19.84 -14.39 36.63
C SER A 6 18.48 -14.78 36.05
N ASN A 7 17.55 -13.83 35.89
CA ASN A 7 16.30 -13.92 35.12
C ASN A 7 15.70 -12.51 34.95
N VAL A 8 14.99 -12.27 33.83
CA VAL A 8 14.17 -11.06 33.66
C VAL A 8 12.74 -11.38 34.10
N SER A 9 12.11 -10.53 34.92
CA SER A 9 10.69 -10.71 35.27
C SER A 9 9.82 -10.60 34.02
N TRP A 10 8.85 -11.50 33.89
CA TRP A 10 7.84 -11.42 32.84
C TRP A 10 7.11 -10.08 32.81
N ASP A 11 6.92 -9.43 33.97
CA ASP A 11 6.26 -8.13 34.08
C ASP A 11 7.00 -7.03 33.30
N VAL A 12 8.33 -7.08 33.26
CA VAL A 12 9.14 -6.14 32.48
C VAL A 12 8.91 -6.35 30.99
N CYS A 13 8.84 -7.61 30.55
CA CYS A 13 8.54 -7.94 29.15
C CYS A 13 7.10 -7.54 28.78
N GLN A 14 6.15 -7.71 29.69
CA GLN A 14 4.78 -7.23 29.50
C GLN A 14 4.75 -5.71 29.35
N GLY A 15 5.42 -4.96 30.22
CA GLY A 15 5.51 -3.51 30.08
C GLY A 15 6.08 -3.07 28.72
N MET A 16 7.13 -3.74 28.24
CA MET A 16 7.68 -3.51 26.90
C MET A 16 6.65 -3.81 25.79
N ILE A 17 5.97 -4.95 25.86
CA ILE A 17 4.92 -5.34 24.90
C ILE A 17 3.80 -4.30 24.88
N GLU A 18 3.36 -3.81 26.05
CA GLU A 18 2.30 -2.80 26.13
C GLU A 18 2.68 -1.47 25.48
N VAL A 19 3.94 -1.02 25.65
CA VAL A 19 4.44 0.19 25.00
C VAL A 19 4.43 0.03 23.48
N ILE A 20 4.84 -1.14 22.98
CA ILE A 20 4.86 -1.43 21.54
C ILE A 20 3.44 -1.51 20.98
N HIS A 21 2.53 -2.18 21.69
CA HIS A 21 1.10 -2.23 21.32
C HIS A 21 0.48 -0.84 21.29
N TRP A 22 0.80 0.01 22.28
CA TRP A 22 0.33 1.39 22.29
C TRP A 22 0.85 2.17 21.08
N TYR A 23 2.12 1.99 20.73
CA TYR A 23 2.71 2.64 19.57
C TYR A 23 2.10 2.15 18.25
N LEU A 24 1.89 0.84 18.09
CA LEU A 24 1.23 0.24 16.93
C LEU A 24 -0.21 0.78 16.79
N PHE A 25 -0.99 0.73 17.88
CA PHE A 25 -2.37 1.18 17.89
C PHE A 25 -2.50 2.68 17.59
N SER A 26 -1.66 3.52 18.20
CA SER A 26 -1.67 4.97 17.94
C SER A 26 -1.23 5.29 16.50
N SER A 27 -0.23 4.58 15.97
CA SER A 27 0.22 4.71 14.58
C SER A 27 -0.91 4.42 13.59
N TYR A 28 -1.63 3.31 13.79
CA TYR A 28 -2.80 2.97 12.97
C TYR A 28 -3.93 3.99 13.14
N THR A 29 -4.23 4.40 14.37
CA THR A 29 -5.31 5.35 14.66
C THR A 29 -5.07 6.72 14.01
N PHE A 30 -3.82 7.18 13.99
CA PHE A 30 -3.46 8.49 13.45
C PHE A 30 -3.23 8.52 11.94
N PHE A 31 -2.66 7.44 11.38
CA PHE A 31 -2.18 7.44 10.00
C PHE A 31 -2.72 6.30 9.15
N GLY A 32 -3.44 5.36 9.74
CA GLY A 32 -4.18 4.33 9.02
C GLY A 32 -5.47 4.87 8.38
N PRO A 33 -6.16 4.04 7.61
CA PRO A 33 -7.36 4.43 6.88
C PRO A 33 -8.54 4.60 7.85
N SER A 34 -9.30 5.69 7.67
CA SER A 34 -10.48 5.99 8.51
C SER A 34 -11.69 5.12 8.16
N MET A 35 -11.71 4.52 6.97
CA MET A 35 -12.75 3.65 6.44
C MET A 35 -12.11 2.50 5.66
N ASN A 36 -12.88 1.50 5.24
CA ASN A 36 -12.36 0.50 4.30
C ASN A 36 -12.06 1.20 2.95
N ILE A 37 -10.79 1.34 2.62
CA ILE A 37 -10.35 1.94 1.37
C ILE A 37 -10.09 0.83 0.33
N PRO A 38 -10.68 0.90 -0.87
CA PRO A 38 -10.40 -0.04 -1.95
C PRO A 38 -8.89 -0.12 -2.22
N GLY A 39 -8.34 -1.35 -2.32
CA GLY A 39 -6.90 -1.57 -2.55
C GLY A 39 -6.05 -1.69 -1.27
N ILE A 40 -6.53 -1.21 -0.12
CA ILE A 40 -5.86 -1.46 1.17
C ILE A 40 -6.43 -2.73 1.79
N ARG A 41 -5.71 -3.84 1.66
CA ARG A 41 -6.02 -5.10 2.35
C ARG A 41 -5.28 -5.16 3.67
N ILE A 42 -6.04 -5.31 4.76
CA ILE A 42 -5.51 -5.57 6.10
C ILE A 42 -5.68 -7.06 6.39
N SER A 43 -4.60 -7.73 6.76
CA SER A 43 -4.57 -9.13 7.16
C SER A 43 -5.49 -9.37 8.34
N SER A 44 -6.02 -10.59 8.44
CA SER A 44 -6.85 -10.99 9.59
C SER A 44 -6.07 -10.84 10.91
N THR A 45 -4.77 -11.13 10.88
CA THR A 45 -3.86 -10.98 12.03
C THR A 45 -3.78 -9.54 12.49
N LEU A 46 -3.40 -8.61 11.61
CA LEU A 46 -3.27 -7.19 11.95
C LEU A 46 -4.62 -6.60 12.37
N ARG A 47 -5.70 -6.94 11.65
CA ARG A 47 -7.07 -6.49 11.99
C ARG A 47 -7.47 -6.95 13.39
N THR A 48 -7.31 -8.24 13.70
CA THR A 48 -7.67 -8.79 15.02
C THR A 48 -6.83 -8.15 16.12
N ASN A 49 -5.55 -7.91 15.85
CA ASN A 49 -4.65 -7.29 16.80
C ASN A 49 -5.03 -5.82 17.09
N ILE A 50 -5.31 -5.02 16.05
CA ILE A 50 -5.79 -3.64 16.21
C ILE A 50 -7.10 -3.59 17.00
N LEU A 51 -8.07 -4.46 16.68
CA LEU A 51 -9.35 -4.51 17.40
C LEU A 51 -9.16 -4.90 18.88
N GLY A 52 -8.27 -5.87 19.15
CA GLY A 52 -7.91 -6.26 20.52
C GLY A 52 -7.25 -5.10 21.29
N MET A 53 -6.34 -4.38 20.65
CA MET A 53 -5.72 -3.18 21.23
C MET A 53 -6.74 -2.06 21.45
N GLN A 54 -7.67 -1.86 20.51
CA GLN A 54 -8.75 -0.88 20.64
C GLN A 54 -9.62 -1.18 21.86
N ALA A 55 -10.06 -2.43 22.03
CA ALA A 55 -10.84 -2.86 23.19
C ALA A 55 -10.05 -2.66 24.49
N LYS A 56 -8.78 -3.07 24.51
CA LYS A 56 -7.88 -2.94 25.67
C LYS A 56 -7.65 -1.48 26.06
N PHE A 57 -7.42 -0.60 25.10
CA PHE A 57 -6.95 0.76 25.33
C PHE A 57 -8.06 1.80 25.42
N LEU A 58 -9.13 1.66 24.63
CA LEU A 58 -10.28 2.57 24.65
C LEU A 58 -11.41 2.09 25.58
N LYS A 59 -11.28 0.92 26.21
CA LYS A 59 -12.24 0.34 27.16
C LYS A 59 -13.67 0.27 26.62
N ILE A 60 -13.82 -0.07 25.35
CA ILE A 60 -15.13 -0.32 24.75
C ILE A 60 -15.73 -1.54 25.48
N GLY A 61 -16.63 -1.29 26.43
CA GLY A 61 -17.27 -2.32 27.27
C GLY A 61 -16.62 -2.64 28.63
N GLY A 62 -15.71 -1.79 29.15
CA GLY A 62 -15.03 -2.01 30.45
C GLY A 62 -15.66 -1.30 31.67
N ASP A 63 -15.29 -1.74 32.87
CA ASP A 63 -15.74 -1.16 34.16
C ASP A 63 -15.43 0.35 34.25
N PRO A 64 -16.44 1.23 34.46
CA PRO A 64 -16.27 2.68 34.53
C PRO A 64 -15.32 3.16 35.64
N LYS A 65 -14.97 2.31 36.62
CA LYS A 65 -14.05 2.65 37.72
C LYS A 65 -12.56 2.55 37.37
N SER A 66 -12.20 1.94 36.25
CA SER A 66 -10.79 1.81 35.86
C SER A 66 -10.30 3.12 35.23
N PRO A 67 -9.09 3.65 35.57
CA PRO A 67 -8.61 4.95 35.08
C PRO A 67 -8.57 4.99 33.54
N SER A 68 -9.40 5.83 32.93
CA SER A 68 -9.48 5.98 31.47
C SER A 68 -8.13 6.48 30.93
N ARG A 69 -7.57 5.83 29.90
CA ARG A 69 -6.42 6.39 29.20
C ARG A 69 -6.89 7.66 28.46
N PRO A 70 -6.13 8.76 28.47
CA PRO A 70 -6.54 9.97 27.77
C PRO A 70 -6.80 9.66 26.28
N PRO A 71 -7.78 10.34 25.66
CA PRO A 71 -8.10 10.12 24.26
C PRO A 71 -6.86 10.33 23.39
N LEU A 72 -6.63 9.40 22.46
CA LEU A 72 -5.57 9.56 21.45
C LEU A 72 -5.89 10.78 20.60
N LYS A 73 -5.13 11.86 20.79
CA LYS A 73 -5.26 13.09 20.03
C LYS A 73 -3.92 13.43 19.39
N MET A 74 -3.95 13.72 18.09
CA MET A 74 -2.79 14.26 17.39
C MET A 74 -2.47 15.65 17.94
N ASN A 75 -1.18 15.97 18.08
CA ASN A 75 -0.76 17.29 18.52
C ASN A 75 -1.31 18.35 17.55
N GLU A 76 -1.97 19.38 18.07
CA GLU A 76 -2.63 20.44 17.28
C GLU A 76 -1.65 21.22 16.40
N LYS A 77 -0.35 21.18 16.70
CA LYS A 77 0.71 21.77 15.88
C LYS A 77 0.99 20.99 14.59
N ILE A 78 0.51 19.75 14.48
CA ILE A 78 0.68 18.91 13.29
C ILE A 78 -0.47 19.22 12.33
N SER A 79 -0.17 19.94 11.25
CA SER A 79 -1.10 20.09 10.14
C SER A 79 -1.12 18.81 9.28
N MET A 80 -2.28 18.44 8.75
CA MET A 80 -2.45 17.30 7.84
C MET A 80 -3.11 17.78 6.55
N ASN A 81 -2.41 18.62 5.79
CA ASN A 81 -2.94 19.27 4.59
C ASN A 81 -2.13 18.93 3.34
N ASN A 82 -2.62 19.29 2.16
CA ASN A 82 -1.93 18.95 0.92
C ASN A 82 -0.53 19.59 0.79
N ASN A 83 -0.31 20.77 1.40
CA ASN A 83 0.96 21.48 1.32
C ASN A 83 2.10 20.71 1.97
N ASN A 84 1.82 20.00 3.07
CA ASN A 84 2.80 19.15 3.75
C ASN A 84 2.63 17.65 3.43
N LEU A 85 2.01 17.34 2.29
CA LEU A 85 1.73 15.97 1.86
C LEU A 85 1.01 15.16 2.96
N PHE A 86 0.00 15.76 3.58
CA PHE A 86 -0.82 15.15 4.64
C PHE A 86 0.02 14.59 5.80
N GLY A 87 1.00 15.40 6.24
CA GLY A 87 1.92 15.06 7.32
C GLY A 87 2.92 13.96 6.97
N LEU A 88 3.44 13.96 5.73
CA LEU A 88 4.36 12.92 5.27
C LEU A 88 5.55 12.72 6.20
N GLN A 89 6.14 13.79 6.73
CA GLN A 89 7.27 13.69 7.64
C GLN A 89 6.89 12.90 8.91
N GLN A 90 5.73 13.18 9.49
CA GLN A 90 5.22 12.49 10.67
C GLN A 90 4.89 11.03 10.36
N ARG A 91 4.31 10.76 9.18
CA ARG A 91 4.04 9.40 8.69
C ARG A 91 5.32 8.60 8.53
N VAL A 92 6.38 9.19 7.96
CA VAL A 92 7.69 8.56 7.81
C VAL A 92 8.32 8.26 9.16
N VAL A 93 8.38 9.25 10.06
CA VAL A 93 8.94 9.04 11.41
C VAL A 93 8.19 7.93 12.12
N CYS A 94 6.86 7.91 12.02
CA CYS A 94 6.01 6.86 12.56
C CYS A 94 6.32 5.48 11.96
N ALA A 95 6.26 5.36 10.64
CA ALA A 95 6.41 4.09 9.94
C ALA A 95 7.83 3.50 10.04
N GLU A 96 8.87 4.34 9.93
CA GLU A 96 10.26 3.87 10.03
C GLU A 96 10.65 3.55 11.47
N SER A 97 10.04 4.20 12.46
CA SER A 97 10.20 3.80 13.87
C SER A 97 9.59 2.43 14.15
N LEU A 98 8.48 2.06 13.49
CA LEU A 98 7.91 0.70 13.61
C LEU A 98 8.90 -0.36 13.08
N LEU A 99 9.56 -0.10 11.94
CA LEU A 99 10.57 -1.02 11.41
C LEU A 99 11.82 -1.09 12.28
N PHE A 100 12.27 0.05 12.81
CA PHE A 100 13.38 0.07 13.75
C PHE A 100 13.06 -0.76 15.01
N LEU A 101 11.86 -0.59 15.57
CA LEU A 101 11.38 -1.39 16.70
C LEU A 101 11.33 -2.88 16.34
N MET A 102 10.84 -3.23 15.15
CA MET A 102 10.81 -4.60 14.66
C MET A 102 12.21 -5.24 14.65
N ASP A 103 13.20 -4.56 14.07
CA ASP A 103 14.59 -5.05 14.00
C ASP A 103 15.21 -5.17 15.41
N ALA A 104 15.00 -4.16 16.27
CA ALA A 104 15.44 -4.20 17.66
C ALA A 104 14.83 -5.40 18.41
N LEU A 105 13.54 -5.67 18.21
CA LEU A 105 12.84 -6.80 18.82
C LEU A 105 13.35 -8.14 18.31
N TYR A 106 13.62 -8.29 17.01
CA TYR A 106 14.18 -9.53 16.49
C TYR A 106 15.57 -9.82 17.04
N LYS A 107 16.43 -8.79 17.17
CA LYS A 107 17.74 -8.91 17.83
C LYS A 107 17.62 -9.27 19.31
N LEU A 108 16.59 -8.76 19.98
CA LEU A 108 16.33 -8.99 21.40
C LEU A 108 15.72 -10.39 21.67
N LYS A 109 15.01 -10.97 20.70
CA LYS A 109 14.24 -12.23 20.84
C LYS A 109 15.06 -13.39 21.45
N PRO A 110 16.28 -13.73 20.97
CA PRO A 110 17.02 -14.87 21.51
C PRO A 110 17.43 -14.67 22.97
N SER A 111 17.70 -13.43 23.36
CA SER A 111 18.05 -13.07 24.75
C SER A 111 16.84 -13.19 25.67
N LEU A 112 15.66 -12.71 25.23
CA LEU A 112 14.43 -12.86 26.01
C LEU A 112 14.05 -14.32 26.21
N GLN A 113 14.16 -15.15 25.16
CA GLN A 113 13.86 -16.58 25.25
C GLN A 113 14.77 -17.34 26.23
N LYS A 114 16.00 -16.86 26.44
CA LYS A 114 16.95 -17.42 27.40
C LYS A 114 16.74 -16.94 28.84
N LEU A 115 16.36 -15.66 29.00
CA LEU A 115 16.25 -15.00 30.30
C LEU A 115 14.85 -15.08 30.93
N LEU A 116 13.84 -15.48 30.16
CA LEU A 116 12.47 -15.66 30.63
C LEU A 116 12.23 -17.09 31.12
N PRO A 117 11.32 -17.29 32.08
CA PRO A 117 10.82 -18.61 32.44
C PRO A 117 10.22 -19.32 31.21
N LYS A 118 10.52 -20.62 31.03
CA LYS A 118 10.10 -21.40 29.84
C LYS A 118 8.59 -21.34 29.56
N GLN A 119 7.77 -21.25 30.59
CA GLN A 119 6.31 -21.14 30.49
C GLN A 119 5.85 -19.88 29.73
N ASN A 120 6.64 -18.80 29.74
CA ASN A 120 6.32 -17.54 29.07
C ASN A 120 6.75 -17.49 27.60
N ASN A 121 7.54 -18.48 27.13
CA ASN A 121 8.02 -18.50 25.74
C ASN A 121 6.88 -18.60 24.72
N HIS A 122 5.77 -19.26 25.06
CA HIS A 122 4.59 -19.31 24.19
C HIS A 122 3.99 -17.92 23.97
N GLN A 123 3.78 -17.16 25.06
CA GLN A 123 3.25 -15.79 25.00
C GLN A 123 4.20 -14.84 24.26
N LEU A 124 5.51 -14.99 24.49
CA LEU A 124 6.51 -14.23 23.75
C LEU A 124 6.41 -14.51 22.24
N ASN A 125 6.38 -15.79 21.84
CA ASN A 125 6.27 -16.17 20.43
C ASN A 125 4.98 -15.64 19.79
N GLN A 126 3.85 -15.72 20.50
CA GLN A 126 2.58 -15.17 20.04
C GLN A 126 2.66 -13.64 19.83
N PHE A 127 3.36 -12.90 20.70
CA PHE A 127 3.59 -11.47 20.50
C PHE A 127 4.35 -11.19 19.19
N TYR A 128 5.41 -11.96 18.90
CA TYR A 128 6.14 -11.77 17.64
C TYR A 128 5.27 -12.05 16.41
N GLN A 129 4.51 -13.16 16.42
CA GLN A 129 3.65 -13.56 15.29
C GLN A 129 2.47 -12.61 15.07
N SER A 130 1.81 -12.19 16.15
CA SER A 130 0.60 -11.36 16.04
C SER A 130 0.87 -9.87 15.89
N SER A 131 2.00 -9.39 16.41
CA SER A 131 2.30 -7.95 16.50
C SER A 131 3.53 -7.57 15.70
N VAL A 132 4.69 -8.16 15.99
CA VAL A 132 5.96 -7.75 15.38
C VAL A 132 5.98 -8.02 13.88
N GLU A 133 5.51 -9.20 13.44
CA GLU A 133 5.43 -9.58 12.02
C GLU A 133 4.46 -8.71 11.22
N THR A 134 3.51 -8.04 11.87
CA THR A 134 2.53 -7.15 11.20
C THR A 134 3.02 -5.70 11.05
N LEU A 135 4.20 -5.35 11.59
CA LEU A 135 4.71 -3.98 11.56
C LEU A 135 5.09 -3.51 10.15
N THR A 136 5.57 -4.42 9.29
CA THR A 136 5.83 -4.14 7.87
C THR A 136 4.54 -3.82 7.14
N GLU A 137 3.49 -4.61 7.36
CA GLU A 137 2.16 -4.39 6.79
C GLU A 137 1.59 -3.03 7.25
N LEU A 138 1.70 -2.69 8.53
CA LEU A 138 1.24 -1.40 9.05
C LEU A 138 1.97 -0.22 8.39
N ARG A 139 3.29 -0.33 8.17
CA ARG A 139 4.04 0.66 7.40
C ARG A 139 3.48 0.85 5.99
N GLU A 140 3.17 -0.23 5.30
CA GLU A 140 2.57 -0.13 3.96
C GLU A 140 1.22 0.55 3.99
N ILE A 141 0.36 0.22 4.97
CA ILE A 141 -0.96 0.84 5.14
C ILE A 141 -0.82 2.35 5.35
N ILE A 142 0.11 2.80 6.19
CA ILE A 142 0.36 4.22 6.46
C ILE A 142 0.73 5.00 5.19
N TYR A 143 1.54 4.40 4.31
CA TYR A 143 1.93 5.01 3.04
C TYR A 143 0.86 4.87 1.95
N LYS A 144 0.11 3.77 1.90
CA LYS A 144 -1.04 3.63 0.98
C LYS A 144 -2.11 4.69 1.29
N GLU A 145 -2.44 4.88 2.56
CA GLU A 145 -3.39 5.92 3.00
C GLU A 145 -2.99 7.32 2.51
N LEU A 146 -1.70 7.64 2.55
CA LEU A 146 -1.18 8.89 1.99
C LEU A 146 -1.46 8.99 0.48
N CYS A 147 -1.25 7.91 -0.27
CA CYS A 147 -1.43 7.88 -1.73
C CYS A 147 -2.89 8.14 -2.10
N HIS A 148 -3.84 7.54 -1.38
CA HIS A 148 -5.28 7.79 -1.56
C HIS A 148 -5.68 9.24 -1.31
N ARG A 149 -5.02 9.93 -0.36
CA ARG A 149 -5.26 11.36 -0.10
C ARG A 149 -4.70 12.27 -1.19
N LEU A 150 -3.57 11.88 -1.78
CA LEU A 150 -2.90 12.65 -2.83
C LEU A 150 -3.56 12.47 -4.20
N VAL A 151 -4.02 11.25 -4.50
CA VAL A 151 -4.70 10.89 -5.75
C VAL A 151 -6.02 10.20 -5.41
N PRO A 152 -7.14 10.94 -5.33
CA PRO A 152 -8.44 10.35 -5.03
C PRO A 152 -8.84 9.33 -6.11
N ALA A 153 -9.03 8.07 -5.68
CA ALA A 153 -9.31 6.95 -6.59
C ALA A 153 -10.57 7.18 -7.41
N ASP A 154 -11.68 7.55 -6.76
CA ASP A 154 -12.99 7.73 -7.41
C ASP A 154 -12.91 8.77 -8.54
N THR A 155 -12.22 9.88 -8.30
CA THR A 155 -12.02 10.93 -9.31
C THR A 155 -11.21 10.41 -10.49
N LEU A 156 -10.10 9.71 -10.24
CA LEU A 156 -9.25 9.20 -11.31
C LEU A 156 -9.95 8.11 -12.12
N VAL A 157 -10.56 7.12 -11.45
CA VAL A 157 -11.31 6.03 -12.09
C VAL A 157 -12.43 6.61 -12.96
N THR A 158 -13.20 7.58 -12.46
CA THR A 158 -14.25 8.25 -13.23
C THR A 158 -13.69 8.94 -14.48
N LYS A 159 -12.53 9.61 -14.37
CA LYS A 159 -11.89 10.27 -15.52
C LYS A 159 -11.46 9.27 -16.59
N VAL A 160 -10.99 8.08 -16.19
CA VAL A 160 -10.61 7.00 -17.12
C VAL A 160 -11.86 6.39 -17.77
N GLN A 161 -12.93 6.15 -16.99
CA GLN A 161 -14.18 5.57 -17.50
C GLN A 161 -14.94 6.50 -18.44
N ASN A 162 -14.75 7.83 -18.32
CA ASN A 162 -15.36 8.81 -19.21
C ASN A 162 -14.63 8.98 -20.55
N VAL A 163 -13.48 8.32 -20.75
CA VAL A 163 -12.86 8.25 -22.06
C VAL A 163 -13.69 7.34 -22.96
N ASP A 164 -13.93 7.77 -24.19
CA ASP A 164 -14.63 6.94 -25.18
C ASP A 164 -13.71 5.84 -25.70
N TRP A 165 -13.82 4.67 -25.08
CA TRP A 165 -13.09 3.46 -25.49
C TRP A 165 -13.74 2.75 -26.69
N ASN A 166 -14.85 3.26 -27.23
CA ASN A 166 -15.55 2.73 -28.41
C ASN A 166 -15.33 3.59 -29.67
N THR A 167 -14.15 4.19 -29.78
CA THR A 167 -13.75 4.98 -30.94
C THR A 167 -13.27 4.10 -32.10
N ASN A 168 -13.39 4.59 -33.33
CA ASN A 168 -12.75 4.00 -34.52
C ASN A 168 -11.47 4.75 -34.92
N ASP A 169 -11.14 5.83 -34.23
CA ASP A 169 -9.96 6.65 -34.45
C ASP A 169 -8.99 6.48 -33.29
N ILE A 170 -7.71 6.32 -33.58
CA ILE A 170 -6.64 6.34 -32.58
C ILE A 170 -6.03 7.75 -32.60
N PRO A 171 -6.27 8.59 -31.57
CA PRO A 171 -5.66 9.91 -31.48
C PRO A 171 -4.13 9.81 -31.45
N MET A 172 -3.43 10.83 -31.96
CA MET A 172 -1.96 10.88 -31.91
C MET A 172 -1.41 11.19 -30.50
N THR A 173 -2.27 11.55 -29.55
CA THR A 173 -1.92 12.00 -28.21
C THR A 173 -2.56 11.12 -27.14
N HIS A 174 -1.98 11.09 -25.94
CA HIS A 174 -2.55 10.40 -24.80
C HIS A 174 -3.86 11.04 -24.31
N SER A 175 -4.64 10.26 -23.56
CA SER A 175 -5.90 10.69 -22.94
C SER A 175 -5.70 11.76 -21.85
N PRO A 176 -6.64 12.71 -21.67
CA PRO A 176 -6.48 13.83 -20.74
C PRO A 176 -6.20 13.45 -19.27
N TYR A 177 -6.60 12.25 -18.82
CA TYR A 177 -6.31 11.81 -17.46
C TYR A 177 -4.82 11.56 -17.22
N ILE A 178 -4.04 11.28 -18.27
CA ILE A 178 -2.58 11.14 -18.17
C ILE A 178 -1.94 12.47 -17.77
N ASP A 179 -2.44 13.60 -18.26
CA ASP A 179 -1.97 14.92 -17.83
C ASP A 179 -2.33 15.22 -16.36
N LEU A 180 -3.53 14.78 -15.92
CA LEU A 180 -3.94 14.90 -14.52
C LEU A 180 -3.04 14.09 -13.58
N ILE A 181 -2.69 12.86 -13.96
CA ILE A 181 -1.75 12.02 -13.21
C ILE A 181 -0.37 12.68 -13.21
N SER A 182 0.09 13.16 -14.37
CA SER A 182 1.40 13.81 -14.54
C SER A 182 1.55 15.02 -13.63
N ALA A 183 0.57 15.92 -13.62
CA ALA A 183 0.56 17.10 -12.76
C ALA A 183 0.55 16.72 -11.26
N SER A 184 -0.19 15.67 -10.90
CA SER A 184 -0.24 15.16 -9.52
C SER A 184 1.12 14.60 -9.07
N LEU A 185 1.78 13.83 -9.93
CA LEU A 185 3.11 13.27 -9.68
C LEU A 185 4.21 14.34 -9.64
N GLU A 186 4.14 15.36 -10.50
CA GLU A 186 5.05 16.51 -10.46
C GLU A 186 4.90 17.31 -9.18
N GLY A 187 3.65 17.63 -8.79
CA GLY A 187 3.35 18.30 -7.53
C GLY A 187 3.84 17.49 -6.32
N PHE A 188 3.65 16.17 -6.35
CA PHE A 188 4.20 15.27 -5.35
C PHE A 188 5.74 15.32 -5.32
N LYS A 189 6.42 15.13 -6.47
CA LYS A 189 7.88 15.16 -6.60
C LYS A 189 8.47 16.44 -5.99
N ASN A 190 7.95 17.60 -6.37
CA ASN A 190 8.46 18.89 -5.91
C ASN A 190 8.33 19.05 -4.38
N ARG A 191 7.16 18.73 -3.83
CA ARG A 191 6.93 18.77 -2.37
C ARG A 191 7.77 17.73 -1.63
N PHE A 192 7.91 16.53 -2.19
CA PHE A 192 8.71 15.45 -1.62
C PHE A 192 10.19 15.82 -1.56
N GLN A 193 10.74 16.41 -2.62
CA GLN A 193 12.12 16.90 -2.66
C GLN A 193 12.35 18.03 -1.63
N ASN A 194 11.39 18.94 -1.47
CA ASN A 194 11.49 19.98 -0.44
C ASN A 194 11.51 19.38 0.97
N LEU A 195 10.65 18.39 1.23
CA LEU A 195 10.63 17.67 2.49
C LEU A 195 11.94 16.93 2.75
N GLN A 196 12.53 16.28 1.74
CA GLN A 196 13.83 15.63 1.86
C GLN A 196 14.93 16.63 2.27
N LYS A 197 14.95 17.83 1.67
CA LYS A 197 15.92 18.87 2.01
C LYS A 197 15.78 19.37 3.46
N SER A 198 14.55 19.41 3.99
CA SER A 198 14.28 19.84 5.36
C SER A 198 14.38 18.72 6.41
N THR A 199 14.58 17.47 5.98
CA THR A 199 14.62 16.31 6.90
C THR A 199 16.06 15.95 7.22
N ASN A 200 16.39 15.90 8.51
CA ASN A 200 17.69 15.51 9.01
C ASN A 200 17.54 14.42 10.09
N PRO A 201 18.10 13.20 9.90
CA PRO A 201 18.87 12.76 8.72
C PRO A 201 18.02 12.61 7.45
N PRO A 202 18.62 12.63 6.26
CA PRO A 202 17.91 12.38 5.00
C PRO A 202 17.18 11.04 4.99
N LEU A 203 16.08 10.97 4.25
CA LEU A 203 15.32 9.73 4.11
C LEU A 203 16.17 8.62 3.49
N SER A 204 16.03 7.40 4.02
CA SER A 204 16.73 6.24 3.47
C SER A 204 16.24 5.91 2.06
N LYS A 205 17.10 5.29 1.25
CA LYS A 205 16.75 4.86 -0.11
C LYS A 205 15.53 3.92 -0.12
N ASP A 206 15.42 3.00 0.85
CA ASP A 206 14.26 2.09 0.98
C ASP A 206 12.97 2.84 1.29
N THR A 207 13.02 3.88 2.14
CA THR A 207 11.85 4.71 2.45
C THR A 207 11.36 5.42 1.19
N ILE A 208 12.28 6.04 0.46
CA ILE A 208 11.97 6.74 -0.79
C ILE A 208 11.38 5.78 -1.81
N GLN A 209 12.03 4.62 -2.01
CA GLN A 209 11.56 3.57 -2.90
C GLN A 209 10.14 3.12 -2.52
N THR A 210 9.91 2.82 -1.25
CA THR A 210 8.59 2.34 -0.78
C THR A 210 7.49 3.37 -1.06
N ILE A 211 7.70 4.64 -0.74
CA ILE A 211 6.68 5.68 -0.94
C ILE A 211 6.35 5.84 -2.43
N TRP A 212 7.37 5.86 -3.30
CA TRP A 212 7.18 5.93 -4.75
C TRP A 212 6.47 4.67 -5.30
N SER A 213 6.87 3.48 -4.85
CA SER A 213 6.22 2.23 -5.23
C SER A 213 4.74 2.21 -4.85
N MET A 214 4.38 2.71 -3.66
CA MET A 214 2.98 2.80 -3.21
C MET A 214 2.17 3.81 -4.03
N MET A 215 2.75 4.97 -4.34
CA MET A 215 2.09 5.98 -5.17
C MET A 215 1.81 5.46 -6.58
N ILE A 216 2.81 4.83 -7.19
CA ILE A 216 2.70 4.26 -8.54
C ILE A 216 1.71 3.11 -8.54
N SER A 217 1.84 2.17 -7.59
CA SER A 217 0.90 1.05 -7.41
C SER A 217 -0.55 1.53 -7.34
N HIS A 218 -0.83 2.54 -6.51
CA HIS A 218 -2.16 3.13 -6.35
C HIS A 218 -2.71 3.70 -7.66
N ILE A 219 -1.89 4.42 -8.43
CA ILE A 219 -2.30 4.95 -9.74
C ILE A 219 -2.63 3.80 -10.70
N PHE A 220 -1.79 2.78 -10.78
CA PHE A 220 -2.01 1.63 -11.67
C PHE A 220 -3.24 0.80 -11.26
N ASP A 221 -3.53 0.68 -9.97
CA ASP A 221 -4.78 0.05 -9.50
C ASP A 221 -6.01 0.87 -9.93
N CYS A 222 -5.95 2.20 -9.87
CA CYS A 222 -7.02 3.07 -10.37
C CYS A 222 -7.21 2.93 -11.88
N LEU A 223 -6.11 2.86 -12.65
CA LEU A 223 -6.19 2.66 -14.11
C LEU A 223 -6.77 1.30 -14.47
N LEU A 224 -6.36 0.24 -13.78
CA LEU A 224 -6.90 -1.11 -13.97
C LEU A 224 -8.41 -1.14 -13.73
N GLU A 225 -8.87 -0.49 -12.66
CA GLU A 225 -10.30 -0.38 -12.37
C GLU A 225 -11.06 0.49 -13.38
N GLY A 226 -10.40 1.51 -13.94
CA GLY A 226 -10.95 2.36 -15.00
C GLY A 226 -11.04 1.66 -16.36
N TYR A 227 -10.04 0.85 -16.71
CA TYR A 227 -9.98 0.09 -17.97
C TYR A 227 -10.90 -1.12 -17.99
N ALA A 228 -11.34 -1.61 -16.83
CA ALA A 228 -12.34 -2.69 -16.72
C ALA A 228 -13.74 -2.23 -17.15
N THR A 229 -13.88 -1.80 -18.41
CA THR A 229 -15.12 -1.40 -19.08
C THR A 229 -15.66 -2.55 -19.94
N PRO A 230 -16.99 -2.77 -19.97
CA PRO A 230 -17.61 -3.87 -20.71
C PRO A 230 -17.79 -3.59 -22.21
N GLN A 231 -17.34 -2.44 -22.74
CA GLN A 231 -17.32 -2.15 -24.17
C GLN A 231 -16.07 -1.35 -24.55
N CYS A 232 -15.19 -1.94 -25.36
CA CYS A 232 -14.07 -1.25 -26.01
C CYS A 232 -13.76 -1.82 -27.40
N THR A 233 -13.39 -0.95 -28.34
CA THR A 233 -12.96 -1.32 -29.71
C THR A 233 -11.47 -1.69 -29.75
N ALA A 234 -10.99 -2.21 -30.87
CA ALA A 234 -9.56 -2.51 -31.04
C ALA A 234 -8.71 -1.24 -30.95
N GLU A 235 -9.22 -0.14 -31.49
CA GLU A 235 -8.64 1.20 -31.46
C GLU A 235 -8.64 1.78 -30.06
N GLY A 236 -9.74 1.65 -29.30
CA GLY A 236 -9.80 2.04 -27.89
C GLY A 236 -8.80 1.28 -27.03
N ARG A 237 -8.60 -0.02 -27.28
CA ARG A 237 -7.56 -0.81 -26.60
C ARG A 237 -6.14 -0.37 -26.98
N ALA A 238 -5.93 -0.01 -28.25
CA ALA A 238 -4.66 0.57 -28.68
C ALA A 238 -4.37 1.90 -27.96
N MET A 239 -5.39 2.72 -27.74
CA MET A 239 -5.28 3.94 -26.92
C MET A 239 -4.86 3.62 -25.48
N MET A 240 -5.48 2.61 -24.82
CA MET A 240 -5.07 2.19 -23.47
C MET A 240 -3.56 1.85 -23.41
N GLY A 241 -3.03 1.21 -24.47
CA GLY A 241 -1.62 0.89 -24.62
C GLY A 241 -0.71 2.09 -24.92
N ILE A 242 -1.21 3.11 -25.61
CA ILE A 242 -0.52 4.40 -25.81
C ILE A 242 -0.46 5.15 -24.47
N ASP A 243 -1.58 5.22 -23.76
CA ASP A 243 -1.70 5.88 -22.46
C ASP A 243 -0.79 5.24 -21.42
N TYR A 244 -0.74 3.90 -21.38
CA TYR A 244 0.18 3.14 -20.54
C TYR A 244 1.64 3.53 -20.80
N ARG A 245 2.09 3.53 -22.06
CA ARG A 245 3.48 3.85 -22.41
C ARG A 245 3.85 5.29 -22.07
N ASN A 246 3.01 6.25 -22.43
CA ASN A 246 3.22 7.66 -22.09
C ASN A 246 3.33 7.87 -20.58
N LEU A 247 2.48 7.18 -19.80
CA LEU A 247 2.55 7.25 -18.35
C LEU A 247 3.85 6.66 -17.80
N ILE A 248 4.27 5.50 -18.29
CA ILE A 248 5.53 4.87 -17.87
C ILE A 248 6.73 5.77 -18.15
N ASP A 249 6.79 6.35 -19.35
CA ASP A 249 7.86 7.27 -19.73
C ASP A 249 7.87 8.50 -18.82
N LYS A 250 6.68 9.06 -18.56
CA LYS A 250 6.55 10.19 -17.64
C LYS A 250 6.96 9.85 -16.21
N ILE A 251 6.53 8.70 -15.68
CA ILE A 251 6.93 8.24 -14.34
C ILE A 251 8.46 8.11 -14.28
N ASN A 252 9.09 7.48 -15.26
CA ASN A 252 10.55 7.31 -15.30
C ASN A 252 11.30 8.66 -15.32
N GLN A 253 10.77 9.69 -15.97
CA GLN A 253 11.33 11.05 -15.93
C GLN A 253 11.16 11.72 -14.55
N LEU A 254 10.08 11.39 -13.84
CA LEU A 254 9.78 11.98 -12.54
C LEU A 254 10.51 11.30 -11.38
N LEU A 255 10.79 10.01 -11.49
CA LEU A 255 11.52 9.26 -10.48
C LEU A 255 12.91 9.86 -10.20
N PRO A 256 13.41 9.77 -8.95
CA PRO A 256 14.81 10.04 -8.69
C PRO A 256 15.70 9.15 -9.56
N ASN A 257 16.82 9.65 -10.08
CA ASN A 257 17.70 8.96 -11.04
C ASN A 257 18.21 7.58 -10.59
N THR A 258 18.09 7.24 -9.31
CA THR A 258 18.41 5.91 -8.76
C THR A 258 17.33 4.87 -9.03
N PHE A 259 16.14 5.28 -9.47
CA PHE A 259 14.95 4.46 -9.62
C PHE A 259 14.40 4.51 -11.03
N THR A 260 13.78 3.41 -11.43
CA THR A 260 13.01 3.22 -12.67
C THR A 260 11.78 2.39 -12.32
N THR A 261 10.75 2.42 -13.15
CA THR A 261 9.58 1.55 -12.99
C THR A 261 9.95 0.06 -12.94
N ALA A 262 11.06 -0.33 -13.57
CA ALA A 262 11.60 -1.69 -13.55
C ALA A 262 12.29 -2.07 -12.23
N ASN A 263 12.89 -1.12 -11.51
CA ASN A 263 13.67 -1.41 -10.28
C ASN A 263 12.97 -1.01 -8.97
N LEU A 264 11.89 -0.21 -9.03
CA LEU A 264 10.98 0.00 -7.90
C LEU A 264 10.22 -1.27 -7.51
N VAL A 265 10.31 -2.28 -8.36
CA VAL A 265 9.93 -3.66 -8.13
C VAL A 265 10.77 -4.24 -7.00
N LYS A 266 10.20 -4.34 -5.81
CA LYS A 266 10.74 -5.28 -4.83
C LYS A 266 10.49 -6.68 -5.39
N ASN A 267 11.56 -7.32 -5.86
CA ASN A 267 11.60 -8.76 -6.02
C ASN A 267 11.22 -9.39 -4.66
N GLU A 268 10.19 -10.22 -4.69
CA GLU A 268 9.94 -11.27 -3.69
C GLU A 268 9.66 -10.80 -2.25
N THR A 269 8.40 -10.47 -1.98
CA THR A 269 7.77 -10.93 -0.73
C THR A 269 6.76 -12.02 -1.10
N ASN A 270 7.06 -13.27 -0.72
CA ASN A 270 6.30 -14.55 -0.62
C ASN A 270 4.82 -14.71 -1.06
N HIS A 271 4.21 -13.79 -1.78
CA HIS A 271 2.84 -13.82 -2.27
C HIS A 271 2.72 -13.27 -3.71
N GLY A 272 3.74 -13.52 -4.55
CA GLY A 272 3.61 -13.58 -6.01
C GLY A 272 2.71 -12.54 -6.68
N LEU A 273 2.83 -11.25 -6.33
CA LEU A 273 2.01 -10.21 -6.93
C LEU A 273 2.81 -9.47 -8.02
N ILE A 274 2.24 -9.51 -9.22
CA ILE A 274 2.76 -8.86 -10.42
C ILE A 274 3.03 -7.38 -10.13
N VAL A 275 4.23 -6.94 -10.52
CA VAL A 275 4.67 -5.55 -10.66
C VAL A 275 3.54 -4.69 -11.23
N PHE A 276 2.98 -3.73 -10.47
CA PHE A 276 1.75 -3.03 -10.85
C PHE A 276 1.72 -2.47 -12.29
N PRO A 277 2.80 -1.85 -12.82
CA PRO A 277 2.93 -1.57 -14.25
C PRO A 277 2.67 -2.78 -15.15
N LYS A 278 3.37 -3.89 -14.90
CA LYS A 278 3.22 -5.15 -15.63
C LYS A 278 1.82 -5.73 -15.46
N ARG A 279 1.20 -5.60 -14.29
CA ARG A 279 -0.17 -6.10 -14.04
C ARG A 279 -1.18 -5.39 -14.95
N LEU A 280 -1.09 -4.08 -15.09
CA LEU A 280 -1.94 -3.35 -16.04
C LEU A 280 -1.60 -3.71 -17.49
N GLU A 281 -0.31 -3.84 -17.81
CA GLU A 281 0.14 -4.22 -19.15
C GLU A 281 -0.38 -5.61 -19.58
N GLU A 282 -0.28 -6.61 -18.70
CA GLU A 282 -0.80 -7.96 -18.94
C GLU A 282 -2.33 -7.94 -19.05
N TYR A 283 -3.03 -7.10 -18.29
CA TYR A 283 -4.48 -6.92 -18.44
C TYR A 283 -4.85 -6.35 -19.82
N ILE A 284 -4.14 -5.31 -20.28
CA ILE A 284 -4.34 -4.73 -21.63
C ILE A 284 -4.07 -5.79 -22.71
N LYS A 285 -2.99 -6.56 -22.57
CA LYS A 285 -2.67 -7.68 -23.48
C LYS A 285 -3.75 -8.76 -23.46
N GLY A 286 -4.36 -9.00 -22.31
CA GLY A 286 -5.42 -9.98 -22.12
C GLY A 286 -6.63 -9.78 -23.05
N TYR A 287 -6.92 -8.55 -23.49
CA TYR A 287 -7.97 -8.31 -24.49
C TYR A 287 -7.66 -8.87 -25.89
N TYR A 288 -6.40 -9.17 -26.17
CA TYR A 288 -5.93 -9.69 -27.46
C TYR A 288 -5.71 -11.20 -27.44
N GLU A 289 -5.98 -11.88 -26.32
CA GLU A 289 -5.92 -13.34 -26.24
C GLU A 289 -6.89 -13.99 -27.24
N GLN A 290 -6.56 -15.18 -27.70
CA GLN A 290 -7.43 -15.96 -28.58
C GLN A 290 -8.44 -16.75 -27.75
N GLU A 291 -9.61 -17.05 -28.33
CA GLU A 291 -10.66 -17.82 -27.63
C GLU A 291 -10.14 -19.16 -27.09
N ALA A 292 -9.26 -19.83 -27.85
CA ALA A 292 -8.66 -21.10 -27.46
C ALA A 292 -7.74 -21.00 -26.22
N ASP A 293 -7.11 -19.84 -26.00
CA ASP A 293 -6.12 -19.62 -24.94
C ASP A 293 -6.71 -18.88 -23.73
N LEU A 294 -7.88 -18.26 -23.88
CA LEU A 294 -8.53 -17.43 -22.88
C LEU A 294 -8.75 -18.16 -21.55
N GLU A 295 -9.22 -19.41 -21.58
CA GLU A 295 -9.45 -20.18 -20.34
C GLU A 295 -8.14 -20.40 -19.57
N GLY A 296 -7.05 -20.70 -20.29
CA GLY A 296 -5.71 -20.87 -19.71
C GLY A 296 -5.19 -19.57 -19.11
N TRP A 297 -5.37 -18.46 -19.83
CA TRP A 297 -5.00 -17.12 -19.36
C TRP A 297 -5.78 -16.74 -18.09
N LEU A 298 -7.10 -16.91 -18.08
CA LEU A 298 -7.95 -16.61 -16.93
C LEU A 298 -7.52 -17.41 -15.70
N LYS A 299 -7.32 -18.73 -15.84
CA LYS A 299 -6.86 -19.61 -14.75
C LYS A 299 -5.53 -19.14 -14.14
N LYS A 300 -4.59 -18.70 -14.98
CA LYS A 300 -3.29 -18.17 -14.54
C LYS A 300 -3.44 -16.86 -13.76
N HIS A 301 -4.44 -16.05 -14.10
CA HIS A 301 -4.61 -14.68 -13.60
C HIS A 301 -5.75 -14.49 -12.59
N LEU A 302 -6.37 -15.57 -12.08
CA LEU A 302 -7.49 -15.52 -11.12
C LEU A 302 -7.16 -14.74 -9.83
N ASN A 303 -5.90 -14.77 -9.39
CA ASN A 303 -5.47 -14.08 -8.17
C ASN A 303 -4.96 -12.65 -8.43
N ASP A 304 -4.77 -12.29 -9.71
CA ASP A 304 -4.23 -11.00 -10.11
C ASP A 304 -5.33 -9.97 -10.34
N TYR A 305 -6.55 -10.39 -10.71
CA TYR A 305 -7.63 -9.47 -11.07
C TYR A 305 -8.91 -9.76 -10.29
N THR A 306 -9.76 -8.75 -10.15
CA THR A 306 -11.08 -8.94 -9.52
C THR A 306 -12.05 -9.62 -10.50
N ASN A 307 -13.09 -10.28 -9.98
CA ASN A 307 -14.14 -10.87 -10.82
C ASN A 307 -14.77 -9.84 -11.77
N LYS A 308 -14.90 -8.58 -11.33
CA LYS A 308 -15.39 -7.48 -12.16
C LYS A 308 -14.45 -7.22 -13.34
N GLN A 309 -13.14 -7.12 -13.07
CA GLN A 309 -12.12 -6.88 -14.09
C GLN A 309 -12.04 -8.04 -15.09
N LEU A 310 -12.05 -9.28 -14.61
CA LEU A 310 -12.06 -10.46 -15.47
C LEU A 310 -13.32 -10.53 -16.33
N LYS A 311 -14.50 -10.26 -15.75
CA LYS A 311 -15.77 -10.25 -16.48
C LYS A 311 -15.77 -9.19 -17.59
N ALA A 312 -15.34 -7.95 -17.29
CA ALA A 312 -15.25 -6.89 -18.28
C ALA A 312 -14.31 -7.27 -19.46
N LEU A 313 -13.19 -7.93 -19.15
CA LEU A 313 -12.26 -8.45 -20.14
C LEU A 313 -12.93 -9.51 -21.03
N VAL A 314 -13.61 -10.50 -20.43
CA VAL A 314 -14.40 -11.54 -21.13
C VAL A 314 -15.45 -10.94 -22.06
N GLU A 315 -16.13 -9.87 -21.64
CA GLU A 315 -17.19 -9.23 -22.41
C GLU A 315 -16.67 -8.39 -23.59
N SER A 316 -15.46 -7.83 -23.49
CA SER A 316 -14.90 -6.90 -24.50
C SER A 316 -13.72 -7.45 -25.31
N GLY A 317 -13.32 -8.70 -25.08
CA GLY A 317 -12.16 -9.27 -25.76
C GLY A 317 -12.33 -9.45 -27.26
N SER A 318 -11.21 -9.61 -27.94
CA SER A 318 -11.11 -9.76 -29.39
C SER A 318 -11.91 -10.95 -29.93
N TRP A 319 -12.12 -12.00 -29.14
CA TRP A 319 -12.95 -13.17 -29.47
C TRP A 319 -14.42 -12.80 -29.77
N ASN A 320 -14.97 -11.77 -29.13
CA ASN A 320 -16.35 -11.33 -29.38
C ASN A 320 -16.50 -10.50 -30.66
N LEU A 321 -15.41 -9.93 -31.20
CA LEU A 321 -15.46 -9.12 -32.42
C LEU A 321 -15.65 -9.96 -33.70
N ASN A 322 -15.38 -11.27 -33.62
CA ASN A 322 -15.57 -12.20 -34.74
C ASN A 322 -17.00 -12.74 -34.88
N ILE A 323 -17.89 -12.47 -33.92
CA ILE A 323 -19.28 -12.96 -33.95
C ILE A 323 -20.21 -12.03 -34.77
N LYS A 324 -19.75 -10.82 -35.13
CA LYS A 324 -20.47 -9.88 -36.00
C LYS A 324 -19.83 -9.74 -37.38
N ARG A 325 -19.70 -10.85 -38.12
CA ARG A 325 -19.44 -10.82 -39.56
C ARG A 325 -20.49 -11.60 -40.33
#